data_AF-A0A1E3X6C1-F1
#
_entry.id   AF-A0A1E3X6C1-F1
#
_cell.length_a   1.000
_cell.length_b   1.000
_cell.length_c   1.000
_cell.angle_alpha   90.00
_cell.angle_beta   90.00
_cell.angle_gamma   90.00
#
_symmetry.space_group_name_H-M   'P 1'
#
loop_
_entity.id
_entity.type
_entity.pdbx_description
1 polymer ?
#
loop_
_entity_poly.entity_id
_entity_poly.type
_entity_poly.pdbx_seq_one_letter_code
_entity_poly.pdbx_strand_id
1 'polypeptide(L)'
;MEEGKALKTSLEKVDKINMALSGNNLENFNKAKRILSEVIFVLENKISDDDPLHEKMNRLRENISSEDFYDRMGTIVNDTEEISNVYFKIYEEGHVKRDELYRRLEETAKGMSEWSSLPDDIRETILKDISSRYCDQLNLKSSLVCASCRATIMQMESDISAKNVMEQRIQQLIDDFVAKSDENIEKIKLSDYFGKHITSPDEFKEQLERFVQQIEGLLKEGKKIILE
;
A
#
# COMPACT_ATOMS: atom_id res chain seq x y z
N MET A 1 -13.05 -61.34 11.64
CA MET A 1 -11.72 -61.19 11.00
C MET A 1 -11.54 -59.85 10.29
N GLU A 2 -12.59 -59.27 9.70
CA GLU A 2 -12.50 -57.93 9.07
C GLU A 2 -12.32 -56.77 10.07
N GLU A 3 -13.04 -56.79 11.19
CA GLU A 3 -12.94 -55.73 12.22
C GLU A 3 -11.52 -55.57 12.80
N GLY A 4 -10.79 -56.67 12.99
CA GLY A 4 -9.40 -56.65 13.46
C GLY A 4 -8.41 -56.09 12.43
N LYS A 5 -8.68 -56.26 11.12
CA LYS A 5 -7.87 -55.64 10.06
C LYS A 5 -8.17 -54.15 9.95
N ALA A 6 -9.44 -53.76 10.04
CA ALA A 6 -9.84 -52.35 10.02
C ALA A 6 -9.22 -51.56 11.19
N LEU A 7 -9.28 -52.12 12.41
CA LEU A 7 -8.67 -51.49 13.59
C LEU A 7 -7.16 -51.30 13.43
N LYS A 8 -6.46 -52.30 12.90
CA LYS A 8 -5.01 -52.21 12.65
C LYS A 8 -4.68 -51.10 11.65
N THR A 9 -5.41 -51.01 10.54
CA THR A 9 -5.24 -49.94 9.55
C THR A 9 -5.51 -48.56 10.15
N SER A 10 -6.52 -48.43 11.01
CA SER A 10 -6.80 -47.16 11.69
C SER A 10 -5.68 -46.74 12.65
N LEU A 11 -5.09 -47.69 13.41
CA LEU A 11 -3.96 -47.40 14.28
C LEU A 11 -2.70 -47.00 13.50
N GLU A 12 -2.41 -47.70 12.40
CA GLU A 12 -1.31 -47.33 11.50
C GLU A 12 -1.49 -45.92 10.92
N LYS A 13 -2.73 -45.52 10.58
CA LYS A 13 -3.04 -44.16 10.13
C LYS A 13 -2.79 -43.13 11.23
N VAL A 14 -3.19 -43.41 12.47
CA VAL A 14 -2.95 -42.54 13.62
C VAL A 14 -1.46 -42.36 13.89
N ASP A 15 -0.68 -43.44 13.83
CA ASP A 15 0.77 -43.37 14.02
C ASP A 15 1.45 -42.53 12.94
N LYS A 16 1.04 -42.70 11.67
CA LYS A 16 1.51 -41.86 10.58
C LYS A 16 1.16 -40.39 10.77
N ILE A 17 -0.05 -40.07 11.21
CA ILE A 17 -0.47 -38.69 11.51
C ILE A 17 0.40 -38.12 12.64
N ASN A 18 0.59 -38.87 13.72
CA ASN A 18 1.39 -38.43 14.86
C ASN A 18 2.85 -38.18 14.45
N MET A 19 3.43 -39.06 13.64
CA MET A 19 4.78 -38.87 13.08
C MET A 19 4.85 -37.64 12.18
N ALA A 20 3.90 -37.50 11.26
CA ALA A 20 3.84 -36.38 10.32
C ALA A 20 3.58 -35.04 11.00
N LEU A 21 2.95 -35.01 12.18
CA LEU A 21 2.70 -33.79 12.97
C LEU A 21 3.65 -33.64 14.16
N SER A 22 4.72 -34.43 14.24
CA SER A 22 5.73 -34.31 15.29
C SER A 22 6.79 -33.25 14.96
N GLY A 23 7.45 -32.71 15.99
CA GLY A 23 8.51 -31.71 15.85
C GLY A 23 8.05 -30.46 15.10
N ASN A 24 8.85 -29.99 14.15
CA ASN A 24 8.56 -28.78 13.37
C ASN A 24 7.48 -28.98 12.29
N ASN A 25 7.04 -30.22 12.03
CA ASN A 25 6.11 -30.48 10.95
C ASN A 25 4.71 -29.91 11.21
N LEU A 26 4.27 -29.88 12.48
CA LEU A 26 3.01 -29.22 12.84
C LEU A 26 3.06 -27.72 12.59
N GLU A 27 4.19 -27.07 12.91
CA GLU A 27 4.39 -25.64 12.63
C GLU A 27 4.36 -25.38 11.12
N ASN A 28 5.05 -26.21 10.33
CA ASN A 28 5.05 -26.11 8.87
C ASN A 28 3.64 -26.33 8.29
N PHE A 29 2.89 -27.29 8.79
CA PHE A 29 1.52 -27.54 8.35
C PHE A 29 0.58 -26.37 8.69
N ASN A 30 0.73 -25.77 9.88
CA ASN A 30 -0.01 -24.58 10.26
C ASN A 30 0.37 -23.36 9.43
N LYS A 31 1.67 -23.18 9.13
CA LYS A 31 2.15 -22.15 8.20
C LYS A 31 1.52 -22.34 6.82
N ALA A 32 1.49 -23.56 6.31
CA ALA A 32 0.89 -23.90 5.03
C ALA A 32 -0.60 -23.52 4.97
N LYS A 33 -1.37 -23.87 6.02
CA LYS A 33 -2.77 -23.44 6.17
C LYS A 33 -2.93 -21.93 6.16
N ARG A 34 -2.05 -21.22 6.88
CA ARG A 34 -2.04 -19.76 6.95
C ARG A 34 -1.78 -19.12 5.58
N ILE A 35 -0.84 -19.65 4.82
CA ILE A 35 -0.56 -19.23 3.44
C ILE A 35 -1.80 -19.42 2.55
N LEU A 36 -2.48 -20.57 2.65
CA LEU A 36 -3.72 -20.80 1.90
C LEU A 36 -4.81 -19.76 2.22
N SER A 37 -4.94 -19.35 3.48
CA SER A 37 -6.02 -18.44 3.90
C SER A 37 -5.70 -16.96 3.69
N GLU A 38 -4.44 -16.55 3.84
CA GLU A 38 -4.06 -15.12 3.87
C GLU A 38 -3.29 -14.65 2.63
N VAL A 39 -2.57 -15.54 1.93
CA VAL A 39 -1.61 -15.17 0.88
C VAL A 39 -2.13 -15.44 -0.52
N ILE A 40 -2.79 -16.58 -0.75
CA ILE A 40 -3.20 -17.01 -2.10
C ILE A 40 -4.00 -15.95 -2.84
N PHE A 41 -5.04 -15.41 -2.22
CA PHE A 41 -5.89 -14.41 -2.86
C PHE A 41 -5.10 -13.17 -3.28
N VAL A 42 -4.12 -12.76 -2.47
CA VAL A 42 -3.26 -11.63 -2.80
C VAL A 42 -2.40 -11.95 -4.01
N LEU A 43 -1.79 -13.14 -4.05
CA LEU A 43 -0.94 -13.55 -5.17
C LEU A 43 -1.72 -13.75 -6.47
N GLU A 44 -2.92 -14.34 -6.42
CA GLU A 44 -3.80 -14.51 -7.59
C GLU A 44 -4.13 -13.17 -8.28
N ASN A 45 -4.11 -12.05 -7.55
CA ASN A 45 -4.32 -10.71 -8.10
C ASN A 45 -3.01 -10.00 -8.52
N LYS A 46 -1.85 -10.66 -8.40
CA LYS A 46 -0.52 -10.06 -8.64
C LYS A 46 0.32 -10.79 -9.66
N ILE A 47 0.17 -12.10 -9.76
CA ILE A 47 0.88 -12.91 -10.74
C ILE A 47 0.04 -13.02 -12.02
N SER A 48 0.69 -13.34 -13.14
CA SER A 48 0.00 -13.58 -14.40
C SER A 48 -0.76 -14.92 -14.37
N ASP A 49 -1.84 -15.03 -15.13
CA ASP A 49 -2.67 -16.25 -15.21
C ASP A 49 -1.88 -17.50 -15.64
N ASP A 50 -0.77 -17.33 -16.38
CA ASP A 50 0.12 -18.39 -16.85
C ASP A 50 1.29 -18.70 -15.91
N ASP A 51 1.34 -18.06 -14.73
CA ASP A 51 2.42 -18.25 -13.76
C ASP A 51 2.38 -19.68 -13.16
N PRO A 52 3.49 -20.44 -13.18
CA PRO A 52 3.55 -21.81 -12.65
C PRO A 52 3.27 -21.89 -11.14
N LEU A 53 3.27 -20.76 -10.42
CA LEU A 53 2.90 -20.71 -9.01
C LEU A 53 1.43 -21.10 -8.78
N HIS A 54 0.54 -20.90 -9.77
CA HIS A 54 -0.85 -21.35 -9.67
C HIS A 54 -0.95 -22.88 -9.46
N GLU A 55 -0.13 -23.67 -10.14
CA GLU A 55 -0.10 -25.13 -9.95
C GLU A 55 0.34 -25.49 -8.53
N LYS A 56 1.31 -24.76 -7.97
CA LYS A 56 1.80 -24.96 -6.61
C LYS A 56 0.75 -24.60 -5.57
N MET A 57 0.02 -23.50 -5.78
CA MET A 57 -1.10 -23.11 -4.91
C MET A 57 -2.23 -24.15 -4.90
N ASN A 58 -2.59 -24.66 -6.09
CA ASN A 58 -3.60 -25.71 -6.21
C ASN A 58 -3.15 -27.02 -5.57
N ARG A 59 -1.91 -27.45 -5.83
CA ARG A 59 -1.32 -28.65 -5.23
C ARG A 59 -1.22 -28.54 -3.70
N LEU A 60 -0.88 -27.37 -3.17
CA LEU A 60 -0.87 -27.14 -1.73
C LEU A 60 -2.27 -27.27 -1.13
N ARG A 61 -3.29 -26.69 -1.79
CA ARG A 61 -4.69 -26.78 -1.37
C ARG A 61 -5.19 -28.23 -1.32
N GLU A 62 -4.87 -29.01 -2.35
CA GLU A 62 -5.21 -30.43 -2.44
C GLU A 62 -4.50 -31.25 -1.37
N ASN A 63 -3.18 -31.07 -1.22
CA ASN A 63 -2.40 -31.85 -0.26
C ASN A 63 -2.78 -31.59 1.20
N ILE A 64 -3.11 -30.34 1.57
CA ILE A 64 -3.56 -30.02 2.93
C ILE A 64 -4.95 -30.61 3.22
N SER A 65 -5.81 -30.71 2.22
CA SER A 65 -7.18 -31.22 2.38
C SER A 65 -7.27 -32.74 2.26
N SER A 66 -6.19 -33.42 1.87
CA SER A 66 -6.18 -34.85 1.60
C SER A 66 -6.17 -35.69 2.88
N GLU A 67 -6.87 -36.82 2.88
CA GLU A 67 -6.90 -37.74 4.02
C GLU A 67 -5.55 -38.40 4.34
N ASP A 68 -4.65 -38.43 3.35
CA ASP A 68 -3.30 -38.98 3.38
C ASP A 68 -2.23 -37.87 3.37
N PHE A 69 -2.57 -36.64 3.79
CA PHE A 69 -1.63 -35.49 3.80
C PHE A 69 -0.28 -35.82 4.46
N TYR A 70 -0.27 -36.71 5.46
CA TYR A 70 0.91 -37.14 6.20
C TYR A 70 1.96 -37.81 5.31
N ASP A 71 1.55 -38.48 4.23
CA ASP A 71 2.46 -39.07 3.24
C ASP A 71 3.02 -38.00 2.26
N ARG A 72 2.52 -36.76 2.33
CA ARG A 72 2.82 -35.64 1.40
C ARG A 72 3.46 -34.43 2.08
N MET A 73 3.91 -34.57 3.33
CA MET A 73 4.48 -33.47 4.11
C MET A 73 5.64 -32.76 3.43
N GLY A 74 6.52 -33.49 2.74
CA GLY A 74 7.64 -32.88 1.99
C GLY A 74 7.16 -31.91 0.91
N THR A 75 6.13 -32.30 0.14
CA THR A 75 5.54 -31.45 -0.90
C THR A 75 4.82 -30.25 -0.30
N ILE A 76 4.09 -30.43 0.81
CA ILE A 76 3.43 -29.32 1.53
C ILE A 76 4.45 -28.28 1.97
N VAL A 77 5.57 -28.70 2.56
CA VAL A 77 6.64 -27.80 3.01
C VAL A 77 7.23 -27.05 1.81
N ASN A 78 7.61 -27.76 0.75
CA ASN A 78 8.22 -27.16 -0.43
C ASN A 78 7.30 -26.13 -1.10
N ASP A 79 6.04 -26.48 -1.36
CA ASP A 79 5.10 -25.57 -2.00
C ASP A 79 4.81 -24.34 -1.12
N THR A 80 4.73 -24.53 0.21
CA THR A 80 4.56 -23.43 1.17
C THR A 80 5.74 -22.45 1.11
N GLU A 81 6.98 -22.95 1.05
CA GLU A 81 8.17 -22.12 0.97
C GLU A 81 8.22 -21.33 -0.34
N GLU A 82 7.97 -21.98 -1.46
CA GLU A 82 7.97 -21.32 -2.77
C GLU A 82 6.90 -20.22 -2.87
N ILE A 83 5.68 -20.51 -2.42
CA ILE A 83 4.60 -19.51 -2.38
C ILE A 83 4.95 -18.36 -1.44
N SER A 84 5.52 -18.67 -0.27
CA SER A 84 5.96 -17.65 0.69
C SER A 84 7.03 -16.74 0.10
N ASN A 85 8.01 -17.30 -0.61
CA ASN A 85 9.11 -16.54 -1.18
C ASN A 85 8.62 -15.53 -2.23
N VAL A 86 7.69 -15.93 -3.11
CA VAL A 86 7.11 -15.01 -4.10
C VAL A 86 6.32 -13.90 -3.39
N TYR A 87 5.49 -14.26 -2.40
CA TYR A 87 4.75 -13.28 -1.63
C TYR A 87 5.66 -12.27 -0.92
N PHE A 88 6.70 -12.74 -0.23
CA PHE A 88 7.61 -11.87 0.50
C PHE A 88 8.42 -10.96 -0.42
N LYS A 89 8.77 -11.42 -1.62
CA LYS A 89 9.40 -10.57 -2.63
C LYS A 89 8.48 -9.41 -3.04
N ILE A 90 7.22 -9.69 -3.39
CA ILE A 90 6.25 -8.65 -3.74
C ILE A 90 6.02 -7.69 -2.56
N TYR A 91 5.93 -8.24 -1.34
CA TYR A 91 5.78 -7.45 -0.12
C TYR A 91 6.96 -6.51 0.08
N GLU A 92 8.19 -7.01 -0.01
CA GLU A 92 9.43 -6.25 0.15
C GLU A 92 9.54 -5.15 -0.90
N GLU A 93 9.27 -5.44 -2.17
CA GLU A 93 9.26 -4.45 -3.25
C GLU A 93 8.25 -3.32 -2.97
N GLY A 94 7.03 -3.66 -2.54
CA GLY A 94 6.01 -2.69 -2.15
C GLY A 94 6.43 -1.85 -0.94
N HIS A 95 7.04 -2.49 0.06
CA HIS A 95 7.51 -1.83 1.27
C HIS A 95 8.63 -0.82 0.99
N VAL A 96 9.65 -1.22 0.22
CA VAL A 96 10.76 -0.34 -0.18
C VAL A 96 10.23 0.82 -1.01
N LYS A 97 9.39 0.55 -2.02
CA LYS A 97 8.82 1.59 -2.87
C LYS A 97 8.00 2.60 -2.08
N ARG A 98 7.19 2.15 -1.12
CA ARG A 98 6.42 3.02 -0.23
C ARG A 98 7.34 3.86 0.66
N ASP A 99 8.36 3.24 1.26
CA ASP A 99 9.32 3.94 2.12
C ASP A 99 10.05 5.07 1.36
N GLU A 100 10.67 4.75 0.22
CA GLU A 100 11.39 5.72 -0.62
C GLU A 100 10.49 6.87 -1.08
N LEU A 101 9.25 6.56 -1.46
CA LEU A 101 8.30 7.53 -1.97
C LEU A 101 7.92 8.56 -0.90
N TYR A 102 7.63 8.11 0.32
CA TYR A 102 7.21 9.00 1.40
C TYR A 102 8.39 9.74 2.05
N ARG A 103 9.60 9.15 2.08
CA ARG A 103 10.82 9.91 2.44
C ARG A 103 11.08 11.05 1.47
N ARG A 104 11.00 10.79 0.16
CA ARG A 104 11.15 11.84 -0.85
C ARG A 104 10.10 12.92 -0.69
N LEU A 105 8.85 12.55 -0.40
CA LEU A 105 7.79 13.52 -0.13
C LEU A 105 8.11 14.39 1.10
N GLU A 106 8.66 13.80 2.16
CA GLU A 106 9.13 14.54 3.34
C GLU A 106 10.23 15.55 2.99
N GLU A 107 11.22 15.13 2.20
CA GLU A 107 12.30 16.01 1.71
C GLU A 107 11.75 17.12 0.82
N THR A 108 10.84 16.81 -0.09
CA THR A 108 10.16 17.81 -0.94
C THR A 108 9.40 18.83 -0.11
N ALA A 109 8.63 18.40 0.89
CA ALA A 109 7.91 19.29 1.79
C ALA A 109 8.87 20.22 2.56
N LYS A 110 9.95 19.65 3.13
CA LYS A 110 10.99 20.41 3.84
C LYS A 110 11.79 21.35 2.94
N GLY A 111 11.86 21.06 1.64
CA GLY A 111 12.57 21.86 0.64
C GLY A 111 11.78 23.04 0.08
N MET A 112 10.49 23.17 0.43
CA MET A 112 9.67 24.32 0.02
C MET A 112 10.20 25.61 0.66
N SER A 113 10.19 26.72 -0.09
CA SER A 113 10.79 27.99 0.36
C SER A 113 10.11 28.56 1.60
N GLU A 114 8.81 28.28 1.73
CA GLU A 114 7.90 28.67 2.79
C GLU A 114 8.03 27.78 4.03
N TRP A 115 8.71 26.63 3.93
CA TRP A 115 8.80 25.67 5.04
C TRP A 115 9.37 26.27 6.33
N SER A 116 10.36 27.16 6.20
CA SER A 116 11.01 27.78 7.35
C SER A 116 10.14 28.81 8.08
N SER A 117 9.14 29.39 7.39
CA SER A 117 8.20 30.36 7.96
C SER A 117 6.93 29.74 8.52
N LEU A 118 6.71 28.43 8.29
CA LEU A 118 5.58 27.71 8.87
C LEU A 118 5.70 27.59 10.40
N PRO A 119 4.59 27.77 11.14
CA PRO A 119 4.48 27.43 12.54
C PRO A 119 4.81 25.96 12.81
N ASP A 120 5.33 25.68 14.01
CA ASP A 120 5.74 24.33 14.42
C ASP A 120 4.59 23.32 14.35
N ASP A 121 3.39 23.69 14.77
CA ASP A 121 2.20 22.83 14.74
C ASP A 121 1.79 22.43 13.32
N ILE A 122 1.93 23.35 12.36
CA ILE A 122 1.68 23.08 10.94
C ILE A 122 2.74 22.12 10.38
N ARG A 123 4.02 22.39 10.67
CA ARG A 123 5.12 21.50 10.24
C ARG A 123 4.97 20.10 10.82
N GLU A 124 4.69 20.00 12.11
CA GLU A 124 4.47 18.71 12.79
C GLU A 124 3.27 17.96 12.20
N THR A 125 2.20 18.67 11.86
CA THR A 125 1.02 18.06 11.21
C THR A 125 1.37 17.45 9.86
N ILE A 126 2.10 18.18 9.02
CA ILE A 126 2.57 17.69 7.71
C ILE A 126 3.50 16.49 7.89
N LEU A 127 4.53 16.63 8.74
CA LEU A 127 5.53 15.60 8.93
C LEU A 127 4.92 14.32 9.51
N LYS A 128 4.00 14.42 10.47
CA LYS A 128 3.34 13.27 11.07
C LYS A 128 2.50 12.48 10.05
N ASP A 129 1.81 13.17 9.16
CA ASP A 129 0.99 12.54 8.13
C ASP A 129 1.86 11.81 7.10
N ILE A 130 2.99 12.39 6.70
CA ILE A 130 3.99 11.74 5.83
C ILE A 130 4.67 10.56 6.54
N SER A 131 5.17 10.78 7.76
CA SER A 131 5.97 9.81 8.51
C SER A 131 5.18 8.60 8.97
N SER A 132 3.85 8.69 9.01
CA SER A 132 2.98 7.55 9.25
C SER A 132 3.05 6.48 8.14
N ARG A 133 3.66 6.80 6.98
CA ARG A 133 3.60 5.96 5.77
C ARG A 133 4.93 5.39 5.31
N TYR A 134 6.06 5.78 5.89
CA TYR A 134 7.35 5.11 5.65
C TYR A 134 7.78 4.29 6.87
N CYS A 135 8.76 3.40 6.68
CA CYS A 135 9.20 2.46 7.70
C CYS A 135 10.66 2.10 7.48
N ASP A 136 11.53 2.50 8.42
CA ASP A 136 12.99 2.41 8.28
C ASP A 136 13.52 1.00 8.02
N GLN A 137 12.90 -0.02 8.61
CA GLN A 137 13.37 -1.39 8.48
C GLN A 137 12.21 -2.36 8.31
N LEU A 138 12.26 -3.12 7.21
CA LEU A 138 11.40 -4.27 6.99
C LEU A 138 11.65 -5.33 8.08
N ASN A 139 10.61 -5.71 8.80
CA ASN A 139 10.69 -6.65 9.92
C ASN A 139 9.64 -7.75 9.77
N LEU A 140 9.95 -8.79 8.98
CA LEU A 140 9.00 -9.84 8.64
C LEU A 140 8.90 -10.97 9.68
N LYS A 141 9.95 -11.30 10.43
CA LYS A 141 9.97 -12.42 11.41
C LYS A 141 9.09 -13.62 10.95
N SER A 142 8.18 -14.10 11.79
CA SER A 142 7.19 -15.15 11.49
C SER A 142 5.83 -14.58 11.07
N SER A 143 5.80 -13.32 10.61
CA SER A 143 4.60 -12.59 10.20
C SER A 143 4.54 -12.48 8.68
N LEU A 144 3.33 -12.37 8.14
CA LEU A 144 3.12 -12.08 6.71
C LEU A 144 3.25 -10.57 6.41
N VAL A 145 3.22 -9.74 7.44
CA VAL A 145 3.39 -8.28 7.31
C VAL A 145 4.49 -7.79 8.25
N CYS A 146 5.11 -6.67 7.88
CA CYS A 146 6.11 -5.99 8.69
C CYS A 146 5.57 -5.70 10.10
N ALA A 147 6.30 -6.11 11.13
CA ALA A 147 5.88 -5.91 12.52
C ALA A 147 5.82 -4.43 12.93
N SER A 148 6.61 -3.59 12.25
CA SER A 148 6.74 -2.16 12.53
C SER A 148 5.58 -1.36 11.94
N CYS A 149 5.36 -1.44 10.62
CA CYS A 149 4.33 -0.63 9.94
C CYS A 149 3.00 -1.36 9.76
N ARG A 150 3.00 -2.70 9.78
CA ARG A 150 1.83 -3.58 9.62
C ARG A 150 1.00 -3.36 8.36
N ALA A 151 1.53 -2.61 7.38
CA ALA A 151 0.86 -2.34 6.13
C ALA A 151 0.75 -3.61 5.30
N THR A 152 -0.44 -3.90 4.77
CA THR A 152 -0.65 -4.98 3.79
C THR A 152 -0.23 -4.52 2.39
N ILE A 153 -0.03 -5.45 1.45
CA ILE A 153 0.27 -5.11 0.05
C ILE A 153 -0.76 -4.14 -0.52
N MET A 154 -2.06 -4.39 -0.31
CA MET A 154 -3.13 -3.50 -0.78
C MET A 154 -3.07 -2.09 -0.17
N GLN A 155 -2.74 -1.98 1.13
CA GLN A 155 -2.55 -0.68 1.77
C GLN A 155 -1.34 0.06 1.21
N MET A 156 -0.23 -0.63 0.99
CA MET A 156 0.98 -0.04 0.42
C MET A 156 0.71 0.47 -1.00
N GLU A 157 -0.02 -0.29 -1.83
CA GLU A 157 -0.41 0.15 -3.16
C GLU A 157 -1.32 1.36 -3.14
N SER A 158 -2.31 1.38 -2.25
CA SER A 158 -3.17 2.54 -2.06
C SER A 158 -2.36 3.78 -1.66
N ASP A 159 -1.42 3.64 -0.74
CA ASP A 159 -0.54 4.72 -0.31
C ASP A 159 0.35 5.21 -1.43
N ILE A 160 0.93 4.31 -2.23
CA ILE A 160 1.77 4.65 -3.38
C ILE A 160 0.97 5.42 -4.42
N SER A 161 -0.25 4.97 -4.75
CA SER A 161 -1.14 5.66 -5.68
C SER A 161 -1.63 7.02 -5.15
N ALA A 162 -1.75 7.18 -3.84
CA ALA A 162 -2.23 8.40 -3.21
C ALA A 162 -1.16 9.50 -3.04
N LYS A 163 0.11 9.25 -3.41
CA LYS A 163 1.20 10.23 -3.20
C LYS A 163 0.90 11.61 -3.76
N ASN A 164 0.42 11.70 -5.00
CA ASN A 164 0.16 12.99 -5.65
C ASN A 164 -0.98 13.76 -4.94
N VAL A 165 -1.99 13.03 -4.45
CA VAL A 165 -3.09 13.62 -3.68
C VAL A 165 -2.57 14.18 -2.35
N MET A 166 -1.66 13.46 -1.68
CA MET A 166 -1.04 13.96 -0.45
C MET A 166 -0.16 15.19 -0.73
N GLU A 167 0.65 15.16 -1.77
CA GLU A 167 1.50 16.29 -2.16
C GLU A 167 0.68 17.56 -2.45
N GLN A 168 -0.43 17.43 -3.19
CA GLN A 168 -1.36 18.54 -3.41
C GLN A 168 -1.96 19.05 -2.11
N ARG A 169 -2.35 18.17 -1.19
CA ARG A 169 -2.88 18.56 0.11
C ARG A 169 -1.85 19.31 0.96
N ILE A 170 -0.58 18.88 0.93
CA ILE A 170 0.51 19.57 1.63
C ILE A 170 0.69 20.97 1.05
N GLN A 171 0.77 21.09 -0.28
CA GLN A 171 0.91 22.40 -0.94
C GLN A 171 -0.27 23.32 -0.59
N GLN A 172 -1.51 22.83 -0.68
CA GLN A 172 -2.70 23.61 -0.34
C GLN A 172 -2.66 24.14 1.09
N LEU A 173 -2.26 23.30 2.05
CA LEU A 173 -2.17 23.67 3.45
C LEU A 173 -1.10 24.72 3.71
N ILE A 174 0.01 24.67 2.96
CA ILE A 174 1.05 25.71 3.00
C ILE A 174 0.55 27.01 2.37
N ASP A 175 -0.05 26.95 1.18
CA ASP A 175 -0.58 28.13 0.48
C ASP A 175 -1.67 28.82 1.31
N ASP A 176 -2.53 28.05 1.98
CA ASP A 176 -3.56 28.56 2.89
C ASP A 176 -2.96 29.30 4.09
N PHE A 177 -1.83 28.80 4.63
CA PHE A 177 -1.14 29.47 5.70
C PHE A 177 -0.48 30.77 5.22
N VAL A 178 0.19 30.72 4.07
CA VAL A 178 0.89 31.86 3.47
C VAL A 178 -0.09 32.99 3.15
N ALA A 179 -1.21 32.69 2.49
CA ALA A 179 -2.24 33.67 2.17
C ALA A 179 -2.91 34.28 3.42
N LYS A 180 -3.03 33.52 4.52
CA LYS A 180 -3.54 34.06 5.80
C LYS A 180 -2.53 34.93 6.54
N SER A 181 -1.24 34.74 6.29
CA SER A 181 -0.16 35.38 7.06
C SER A 181 0.41 36.62 6.38
N ASP A 182 0.23 36.77 5.07
CA ASP A 182 0.62 37.93 4.29
C ASP A 182 -0.59 38.50 3.55
N GLU A 183 -1.11 39.64 4.01
CA GLU A 183 -2.25 40.34 3.40
C GLU A 183 -1.95 40.81 1.95
N ASN A 184 -0.69 40.79 1.53
CA ASN A 184 -0.30 41.05 0.15
C ASN A 184 -0.42 39.80 -0.74
N ILE A 185 -0.82 38.65 -0.23
CA ILE A 185 -0.98 37.42 -0.99
C ILE A 185 -2.46 37.09 -1.13
N GLU A 186 -2.94 37.00 -2.37
CA GLU A 186 -4.32 36.63 -2.68
C GLU A 186 -4.39 35.26 -3.36
N LYS A 187 -5.34 34.43 -2.90
CA LYS A 187 -5.67 33.14 -3.51
C LYS A 187 -6.84 33.30 -4.47
N ILE A 188 -6.67 32.82 -5.70
CA ILE A 188 -7.70 32.89 -6.72
C ILE A 188 -7.94 31.51 -7.30
N LYS A 189 -9.19 31.04 -7.21
CA LYS A 189 -9.63 29.79 -7.80
C LYS A 189 -9.99 30.00 -9.25
N LEU A 190 -9.38 29.23 -10.15
CA LEU A 190 -9.70 29.27 -11.58
C LEU A 190 -11.17 28.88 -11.84
N SER A 191 -11.74 28.03 -10.98
CA SER A 191 -13.15 27.63 -11.05
C SER A 191 -14.14 28.78 -10.85
N ASP A 192 -13.71 29.87 -10.22
CA ASP A 192 -14.56 31.05 -10.02
C ASP A 192 -14.74 31.84 -11.34
N TYR A 193 -13.89 31.59 -12.34
CA TYR A 193 -13.90 32.27 -13.64
C TYR A 193 -14.26 31.34 -14.78
N PHE A 194 -13.75 30.11 -14.74
CA PHE A 194 -13.89 29.13 -15.80
C PHE A 194 -14.79 27.98 -15.37
N GLY A 195 -15.92 27.83 -16.05
CA GLY A 195 -16.79 26.67 -15.89
C GLY A 195 -16.13 25.37 -16.38
N LYS A 196 -16.67 24.22 -15.95
CA LYS A 196 -16.17 22.89 -16.42
C LYS A 196 -16.32 22.70 -17.93
N HIS A 197 -17.26 23.39 -18.55
CA HIS A 197 -17.52 23.34 -19.98
C HIS A 197 -17.62 24.78 -20.50
N ILE A 198 -16.88 25.05 -21.57
CA ILE A 198 -16.91 26.33 -22.28
C ILE A 198 -17.42 26.02 -23.68
N THR A 199 -18.52 26.64 -24.04
CA THR A 199 -19.34 26.21 -25.18
C THR A 199 -19.15 27.07 -26.42
N SER A 200 -18.49 28.22 -26.28
CA SER A 200 -18.19 29.11 -27.40
C SER A 200 -16.86 29.86 -27.21
N PRO A 201 -16.21 30.28 -28.31
CA PRO A 201 -15.03 31.14 -28.25
C PRO A 201 -15.30 32.49 -27.59
N ASP A 202 -16.51 33.04 -27.72
CA ASP A 202 -16.87 34.34 -27.15
C ASP A 202 -17.03 34.24 -25.63
N GLU A 203 -17.64 33.17 -25.12
CA GLU A 203 -17.71 32.86 -23.68
C GLU A 203 -16.31 32.73 -23.06
N PHE A 204 -15.40 32.01 -23.74
CA PHE A 204 -14.01 31.88 -23.26
C PHE A 204 -13.31 33.24 -23.15
N LYS A 205 -13.44 34.09 -24.17
CA LYS A 205 -12.82 35.41 -24.19
C LYS A 205 -13.36 36.31 -23.08
N GLU A 206 -14.68 36.31 -22.87
CA GLU A 206 -15.28 37.13 -21.80
C GLU A 206 -14.80 36.68 -20.41
N GLN A 207 -14.76 35.36 -20.15
CA GLN A 207 -14.24 34.82 -18.89
C GLN A 207 -12.75 35.14 -18.70
N LEU A 208 -11.95 35.00 -19.76
CA LEU A 208 -10.53 35.31 -19.73
C LEU A 208 -10.27 36.80 -19.50
N GLU A 209 -11.02 37.69 -20.15
CA GLU A 209 -10.90 39.14 -19.95
C GLU A 209 -11.20 39.54 -18.50
N ARG A 210 -12.26 38.99 -17.90
CA ARG A 210 -12.59 39.22 -16.48
C ARG A 210 -11.49 38.73 -15.56
N PHE A 211 -10.97 37.52 -15.80
CA PHE A 211 -9.86 36.96 -15.03
C PHE A 211 -8.62 37.86 -15.12
N VAL A 212 -8.19 38.20 -16.34
CA VAL A 212 -7.03 39.06 -16.58
C VAL A 212 -7.20 40.44 -15.91
N GLN A 213 -8.38 41.06 -16.03
CA GLN A 213 -8.65 42.35 -15.38
C GLN A 213 -8.48 42.30 -13.86
N GLN A 214 -8.97 41.24 -13.20
CA GLN A 214 -8.79 41.09 -11.77
C GLN A 214 -7.32 40.85 -11.40
N ILE A 215 -6.63 39.96 -12.11
CA ILE A 215 -5.20 39.69 -11.90
C ILE A 215 -4.39 40.98 -12.04
N GLU A 216 -4.60 41.75 -13.11
CA GLU A 216 -3.92 43.03 -13.31
C GLU A 216 -4.21 44.03 -12.20
N GLY A 217 -5.45 44.08 -11.70
CA GLY A 217 -5.82 44.94 -10.57
C GLY A 217 -5.02 44.61 -9.32
N LEU A 218 -5.00 43.34 -8.93
CA LEU A 218 -4.28 42.86 -7.76
C LEU A 218 -2.76 43.06 -7.89
N LEU A 219 -2.18 42.80 -9.07
CA LEU A 219 -0.77 43.06 -9.32
C LEU A 219 -0.41 44.55 -9.26
N LYS A 220 -1.30 45.45 -9.72
CA LYS A 220 -1.11 46.91 -9.59
C LYS A 220 -1.16 47.40 -8.14
N GLU A 221 -1.92 46.72 -7.29
CA GLU A 221 -1.93 46.93 -5.85
C GLU A 221 -0.65 46.40 -5.16
N GLY A 222 0.24 45.74 -5.90
CA GLY A 222 1.48 45.16 -5.39
C GLY A 222 1.30 43.79 -4.76
N LYS A 223 0.12 43.17 -4.93
CA LYS A 223 -0.16 41.85 -4.37
C LYS A 223 0.53 40.75 -5.17
N LYS A 224 0.89 39.65 -4.50
CA LYS A 224 1.29 38.38 -5.11
C LYS A 224 0.06 37.47 -5.19
N ILE A 225 0.03 36.60 -6.19
CA ILE A 225 -1.16 35.80 -6.50
C ILE A 225 -0.78 34.32 -6.53
N ILE A 226 -1.60 33.52 -5.85
CA ILE A 226 -1.57 32.06 -5.93
C ILE A 226 -2.80 31.62 -6.74
N LEU A 227 -2.58 30.86 -7.82
CA LEU A 227 -3.64 30.32 -8.67
C LEU A 227 -3.84 28.84 -8.35
N GLU A 228 -5.10 28.44 -8.12
CA GLU A 228 -5.50 27.05 -7.81
C GLU A 228 -6.70 26.57 -8.64
#